data_AF-A0A7S2DGA3-F1
#
_entry.id   AF-A0A7S2DGA3-F1
#
_cell.length_a   1.000
_cell.length_b   1.000
_cell.length_c   1.000
_cell.angle_alpha   90.00
_cell.angle_beta   90.00
_cell.angle_gamma   90.00
#
_symmetry.space_group_name_H-M   'P 1'
#
loop_
_entity.id
_entity.type
_entity.pdbx_description
1 polymer ?
#
loop_
_entity_poly.entity_id
_entity_poly.type
_entity_poly.pdbx_seq_one_letter_code
_entity_poly.pdbx_strand_id
1 'polypeptide(L)'
;GLRMLRIVRVIRNLAAFRELYLMMQGIVSAVRAIIFGTVLIFATLILWSVLAVELVQAENFKLWEEGVYGDCFRCANAFESVGNSMLTFISTIIAGDSWGVIALPLIQRTPWTGLILLPAMLSLELGLLNVVAA
;
A
#
# COMPACT_ATOMS: atom_id res chain seq x y z
N GLY A 1 17.64 -16.91 -21.89
CA GLY A 1 17.80 -16.44 -23.29
C GLY A 1 16.74 -17.00 -24.22
N LEU A 2 16.91 -18.23 -24.74
CA LEU A 2 16.06 -18.80 -25.81
C LEU A 2 14.56 -18.94 -25.51
N ARG A 3 14.15 -19.04 -24.24
CA ARG A 3 12.72 -19.10 -23.85
C ARG A 3 11.98 -17.79 -24.13
N MET A 4 12.66 -16.64 -24.01
CA MET A 4 12.10 -15.31 -24.27
C MET A 4 11.88 -15.06 -25.77
N LEU A 5 12.71 -15.63 -26.65
CA LEU A 5 12.59 -15.49 -28.11
C LEU A 5 11.29 -16.11 -28.68
N ARG A 6 10.71 -17.11 -27.99
CA ARG A 6 9.41 -17.68 -28.36
C ARG A 6 8.26 -16.70 -28.09
N ILE A 7 8.33 -15.98 -26.98
CA ILE A 7 7.36 -14.95 -26.60
C ILE A 7 7.37 -13.82 -27.64
N VAL A 8 8.55 -13.41 -28.11
CA VAL A 8 8.67 -12.40 -29.18
C VAL A 8 7.95 -12.81 -30.47
N ARG A 9 8.00 -14.10 -30.87
CA ARG A 9 7.24 -14.58 -32.03
C ARG A 9 5.73 -14.54 -31.81
N VAL A 10 5.26 -14.87 -30.60
CA VAL A 10 3.83 -14.78 -30.25
C VAL A 10 3.38 -13.32 -30.24
N ILE A 11 4.16 -12.42 -29.64
CA ILE A 11 3.92 -10.96 -29.66
C ILE A 11 3.91 -10.43 -31.10
N ARG A 12 4.79 -10.93 -31.97
CA ARG A 12 4.84 -10.52 -33.38
C ARG A 12 3.62 -11.00 -34.19
N ASN A 13 3.08 -12.19 -33.87
CA ASN A 13 1.82 -12.67 -34.46
C ASN A 13 0.60 -11.94 -33.87
N LEU A 14 0.66 -11.56 -32.59
CA LEU A 14 -0.32 -10.72 -31.91
C LEU A 14 -0.36 -9.30 -32.51
N ALA A 15 0.79 -8.76 -32.93
CA ALA A 15 0.90 -7.48 -33.64
C ALA A 15 0.38 -7.51 -35.10
N ALA A 16 0.07 -8.70 -35.64
CA ALA A 16 -0.63 -8.81 -36.93
C ALA A 16 -2.09 -8.32 -36.83
N PHE A 17 -2.66 -8.26 -35.61
CA PHE A 17 -3.94 -7.63 -35.33
C PHE A 17 -3.72 -6.19 -34.88
N ARG A 18 -3.99 -5.25 -35.79
CA ARG A 18 -3.92 -3.80 -35.55
C ARG A 18 -4.64 -3.36 -34.26
N GLU A 19 -5.73 -4.02 -33.91
CA GLU A 19 -6.50 -3.76 -32.69
C GLU A 19 -5.69 -4.02 -31.42
N LEU A 20 -4.95 -5.13 -31.37
CA LEU A 20 -4.15 -5.45 -30.19
C LEU A 20 -2.95 -4.53 -30.04
N TYR A 21 -2.34 -4.08 -31.15
CA TYR A 21 -1.28 -3.07 -31.11
C TYR A 21 -1.79 -1.74 -30.54
N LEU A 22 -3.00 -1.31 -30.94
CA LEU A 22 -3.65 -0.11 -30.38
C LEU A 22 -3.97 -0.27 -28.89
N MET A 23 -4.44 -1.45 -28.47
CA MET A 23 -4.66 -1.75 -27.05
C MET A 23 -3.36 -1.72 -26.24
N MET A 24 -2.26 -2.30 -26.76
CA MET A 24 -0.96 -2.26 -26.09
C MET A 24 -0.40 -0.82 -25.99
N GLN A 25 -0.58 0.02 -27.02
CA GLN A 25 -0.21 1.44 -26.93
C GLN A 25 -0.99 2.17 -25.84
N GLY A 26 -2.29 1.87 -25.69
CA GLY A 26 -3.11 2.40 -24.60
C GLY A 26 -2.57 2.01 -23.23
N ILE A 27 -2.21 0.74 -23.04
CA ILE A 27 -1.61 0.23 -21.79
C ILE A 27 -0.28 0.92 -21.49
N VAL A 28 0.61 1.07 -22.48
CA VAL A 28 1.92 1.72 -22.28
C VAL A 28 1.74 3.19 -21.88
N SER A 29 0.77 3.89 -22.46
CA SER A 29 0.44 5.26 -22.09
C SER A 29 -0.06 5.34 -20.63
N ALA A 30 -0.97 4.45 -20.23
CA ALA A 30 -1.49 4.38 -18.87
C ALA A 30 -0.39 4.04 -17.85
N VAL A 31 0.47 3.06 -18.14
CA VAL A 31 1.61 2.68 -17.28
C VAL A 31 2.53 3.90 -17.03
N ARG A 32 2.77 4.72 -18.05
CA ARG A 32 3.61 5.92 -17.90
C ARG A 32 2.99 6.93 -16.94
N ALA A 33 1.68 7.10 -16.93
CA ALA A 33 0.97 7.95 -15.97
C ALA A 33 1.00 7.35 -14.55
N ILE A 34 0.74 6.05 -14.42
CA ILE A 34 0.72 5.32 -13.14
C ILE A 34 2.06 5.41 -12.41
N ILE A 35 3.19 5.41 -13.13
CA ILE A 35 4.52 5.52 -12.50
C ILE A 35 4.65 6.78 -11.63
N PHE A 36 4.24 7.95 -12.12
CA PHE A 36 4.34 9.19 -11.34
C PHE A 36 3.43 9.16 -10.12
N GLY A 37 2.22 8.65 -10.29
CA GLY A 37 1.28 8.42 -9.20
C GLY A 37 1.83 7.48 -8.12
N THR A 38 2.44 6.38 -8.54
CA THR A 38 3.02 5.37 -7.66
C THR A 38 4.15 5.96 -6.82
N VAL A 39 5.01 6.80 -7.42
CA VAL A 39 6.09 7.50 -6.69
C VAL A 39 5.52 8.41 -5.60
N LEU A 40 4.45 9.15 -5.88
CA LEU A 40 3.79 10.01 -4.87
C LEU A 40 3.14 9.19 -3.74
N ILE A 41 2.53 8.04 -4.07
CA ILE A 41 1.96 7.12 -3.07
C ILE A 41 3.08 6.57 -2.17
N PHE A 42 4.20 6.14 -2.74
CA PHE A 42 5.36 5.66 -1.97
C PHE A 42 5.95 6.76 -1.06
N ALA A 43 6.05 7.99 -1.54
CA ALA A 43 6.52 9.11 -0.71
C ALA A 43 5.57 9.37 0.47
N THR A 44 4.26 9.34 0.23
CA THR A 44 3.22 9.49 1.27
C THR A 44 3.25 8.34 2.27
N LEU A 45 3.44 7.09 1.79
CA LEU A 45 3.62 5.92 2.65
C LEU A 45 4.82 6.06 3.58
N ILE A 46 5.97 6.51 3.06
CA ILE A 46 7.18 6.71 3.87
C ILE A 46 6.93 7.79 4.92
N LEU A 47 6.32 8.92 4.54
CA LEU A 47 6.00 10.00 5.45
C LEU A 47 5.15 9.50 6.63
N TRP A 48 4.04 8.83 6.36
CA TRP A 48 3.17 8.28 7.40
C TRP A 48 3.85 7.18 8.20
N SER A 49 4.72 6.39 7.56
CA SER A 49 5.46 5.32 8.24
C SER A 49 6.45 5.88 9.27
N VAL A 50 7.16 6.96 8.94
CA VAL A 50 8.04 7.65 9.90
C VAL A 50 7.22 8.19 11.07
N LEU A 51 6.08 8.85 10.81
CA LEU A 51 5.22 9.38 11.86
C LEU A 51 4.64 8.27 12.75
N ALA A 52 4.25 7.14 12.18
CA ALA A 52 3.67 6.04 12.94
C ALA A 52 4.72 5.32 13.80
N VAL A 53 5.96 5.21 13.34
CA VAL A 53 7.07 4.67 14.16
C VAL A 53 7.31 5.56 15.38
N GLU A 54 7.41 6.87 15.19
CA GLU A 54 7.74 7.79 16.28
C GLU A 54 6.57 8.01 17.26
N LEU A 55 5.34 8.04 16.75
CA LEU A 55 4.17 8.44 17.53
C LEU A 55 3.29 7.24 17.92
N VAL A 56 3.03 6.31 17.01
CA VAL A 56 2.03 5.25 17.23
C VAL A 56 2.64 4.01 17.87
N GLN A 57 3.90 3.68 17.58
CA GLN A 57 4.51 2.42 18.01
C GLN A 57 4.52 2.23 19.54
N ALA A 58 4.80 3.28 20.31
CA ALA A 58 4.84 3.18 21.77
C ALA A 58 3.48 2.77 22.36
N GLU A 59 2.38 3.27 21.78
CA GLU A 59 1.03 2.95 22.21
C GLU A 59 0.60 1.58 21.68
N ASN A 60 0.95 1.25 20.44
CA ASN A 60 0.73 -0.07 19.85
C ASN A 60 1.39 -1.19 20.68
N PHE A 61 2.63 -0.99 21.11
CA PHE A 61 3.35 -1.98 21.90
C PHE A 61 2.69 -2.20 23.28
N LYS A 62 2.27 -1.13 23.97
CA LYS A 62 1.53 -1.24 25.24
C LYS A 62 0.26 -2.07 25.09
N LEU A 63 -0.52 -1.82 24.04
CA LEU A 63 -1.76 -2.56 23.79
C LEU A 63 -1.50 -4.05 23.47
N TRP A 64 -0.37 -4.34 22.82
CA TRP A 64 0.06 -5.72 22.62
C TRP A 64 0.41 -6.40 23.95
N GLU A 65 1.15 -5.74 24.84
CA GLU A 65 1.46 -6.27 26.18
C GLU A 65 0.20 -6.51 27.03
N GLU A 66 -0.82 -5.66 26.88
CA GLU A 66 -2.14 -5.85 27.49
C GLU A 66 -2.96 -7.01 26.87
N GLY A 67 -2.46 -7.64 25.80
CA GLY A 67 -3.15 -8.73 25.10
C GLY A 67 -4.35 -8.28 24.27
N VAL A 68 -4.47 -6.99 23.95
CA VAL A 68 -5.63 -6.42 23.24
C VAL A 68 -5.80 -7.01 21.83
N TYR A 69 -4.70 -7.40 21.19
CA TYR A 69 -4.69 -7.94 19.84
C TYR A 69 -4.92 -9.46 19.74
N GLY A 70 -5.12 -10.16 20.87
CA GLY A 70 -5.28 -11.62 20.88
C GLY A 70 -4.10 -12.35 20.22
N ASP A 71 -4.39 -13.29 19.32
CA ASP A 71 -3.39 -14.14 18.64
C ASP A 71 -2.67 -13.46 17.46
N CYS A 72 -2.70 -12.13 17.38
CA CYS A 72 -2.06 -11.41 16.29
C CYS A 72 -0.52 -11.43 16.40
N PHE A 73 0.13 -12.25 15.58
CA PHE A 73 1.60 -12.41 15.61
C PHE A 73 2.36 -11.14 15.20
N ARG A 74 1.82 -10.32 14.29
CA ARG A 74 2.53 -9.15 13.73
C ARG A 74 2.22 -7.85 14.48
N CYS A 75 1.19 -7.82 15.33
CA CYS A 75 0.69 -6.57 15.90
C CYS A 75 1.73 -5.84 16.76
N ALA A 76 2.55 -6.57 17.53
CA ALA A 76 3.65 -5.97 18.32
C ALA A 76 4.61 -5.13 17.47
N ASN A 77 4.90 -5.61 16.27
CA ASN A 77 5.93 -5.06 15.39
C ASN A 77 5.35 -4.20 14.27
N ALA A 78 4.03 -3.97 14.26
CA ALA A 78 3.31 -3.32 13.17
C ALA A 78 3.86 -1.93 12.83
N PHE A 79 4.36 -1.19 13.82
CA PHE A 79 4.97 0.12 13.65
C PHE A 79 6.41 0.20 14.23
N GLU A 80 7.07 -0.94 14.45
CA GLU A 80 8.41 -0.98 15.09
C GLU A 80 9.50 -0.32 14.24
N SER A 81 9.37 -0.41 12.92
CA SER A 81 10.30 0.18 11.96
C SER A 81 9.55 0.78 10.79
N VAL A 82 10.17 1.69 10.05
CA VAL A 82 9.56 2.30 8.86
C VAL A 82 9.14 1.23 7.86
N GLY A 83 9.94 0.17 7.69
CA GLY A 83 9.60 -0.96 6.82
C GLY A 83 8.37 -1.73 7.29
N ASN A 84 8.30 -2.06 8.60
CA ASN A 84 7.14 -2.74 9.16
C ASN A 84 5.88 -1.87 9.08
N SER A 85 6.00 -0.58 9.39
CA SER A 85 4.91 0.39 9.29
C SER A 85 4.41 0.53 7.85
N MET A 86 5.33 0.56 6.88
CA MET A 86 4.96 0.62 5.47
C MET A 86 4.22 -0.65 5.05
N LEU A 87 4.69 -1.83 5.46
CA LEU A 87 3.96 -3.09 5.24
C LEU A 87 2.59 -3.08 5.93
N THR A 88 2.48 -2.49 7.13
CA THR A 88 1.20 -2.33 7.81
C THR A 88 0.25 -1.48 6.99
N PHE A 89 0.64 -0.28 6.57
CA PHE A 89 -0.22 0.58 5.74
C PHE A 89 -0.55 -0.03 4.37
N ILE A 90 0.37 -0.74 3.73
CA ILE A 90 0.09 -1.45 2.48
C ILE A 90 -0.98 -2.53 2.73
N SER A 91 -0.82 -3.36 3.76
CA SER A 91 -1.80 -4.41 4.08
C SER A 91 -3.16 -3.82 4.46
N THR A 92 -3.18 -2.78 5.30
CA THR A 92 -4.43 -2.28 5.89
C THR A 92 -5.18 -1.29 5.03
N ILE A 93 -4.48 -0.45 4.27
CA ILE A 93 -5.09 0.61 3.48
C ILE A 93 -5.16 0.21 2.01
N ILE A 94 -4.05 -0.25 1.42
CA ILE A 94 -4.01 -0.57 -0.02
C ILE A 94 -4.71 -1.90 -0.30
N ALA A 95 -4.39 -2.95 0.48
CA ALA A 95 -5.04 -4.26 0.33
C ALA A 95 -6.39 -4.35 1.07
N GLY A 96 -6.69 -3.38 1.96
CA GLY A 96 -7.95 -3.32 2.70
C GLY A 96 -8.13 -4.44 3.73
N ASP A 97 -7.04 -5.03 4.22
CA ASP A 97 -7.06 -6.19 5.12
C ASP A 97 -6.71 -5.79 6.56
N SER A 98 -7.36 -6.41 7.56
CA SER A 98 -6.91 -6.36 8.96
C SER A 98 -6.85 -4.95 9.59
N TRP A 99 -7.48 -3.93 8.99
CA TRP A 99 -7.63 -2.60 9.59
C TRP A 99 -8.30 -2.68 10.98
N GLY A 100 -9.37 -3.48 11.08
CA GLY A 100 -10.12 -3.68 12.32
C GLY A 100 -9.33 -4.38 13.44
N VAL A 101 -8.25 -5.07 13.10
CA VAL A 101 -7.40 -5.79 14.06
C VAL A 101 -6.40 -4.83 14.72
N ILE A 102 -5.82 -3.90 13.95
CA ILE A 102 -4.75 -3.03 14.45
C ILE A 102 -5.28 -1.64 14.78
N ALA A 103 -5.88 -0.95 13.81
CA ALA A 103 -6.20 0.48 13.92
C ALA A 103 -7.38 0.75 14.86
N LEU A 104 -8.40 -0.09 14.82
CA LEU A 104 -9.61 0.08 15.65
C LEU A 104 -9.29 0.01 17.16
N PRO A 105 -8.59 -1.01 17.68
CA PRO A 105 -8.22 -1.05 19.10
C PRO A 105 -7.30 0.10 19.51
N LEU A 106 -6.36 0.50 18.64
CA LEU A 106 -5.49 1.66 18.84
C LEU A 106 -6.28 2.95 19.02
N ILE A 107 -7.25 3.22 18.14
CA ILE A 107 -8.07 4.43 18.21
C ILE A 107 -9.04 4.36 19.40
N GLN A 108 -9.58 3.18 19.74
CA GLN A 108 -10.51 3.05 20.86
C GLN A 108 -9.83 3.22 22.22
N ARG A 109 -8.62 2.69 22.39
CA ARG A 109 -7.87 2.78 23.64
C ARG A 109 -7.05 4.07 23.74
N THR A 110 -6.54 4.53 22.60
CA THR A 110 -5.68 5.70 22.50
C THR A 110 -6.16 6.63 21.36
N PRO A 111 -7.25 7.41 21.56
CA PRO A 111 -7.94 8.12 20.48
C PRO A 111 -7.10 9.10 19.67
N TRP A 112 -6.06 9.69 20.29
CA TRP A 112 -5.18 10.63 19.59
C TRP A 112 -4.42 9.97 18.43
N THR A 113 -4.18 8.65 18.46
CA THR A 113 -3.55 7.91 17.35
C THR A 113 -4.38 7.98 16.06
N GLY A 114 -5.69 8.23 16.17
CA GLY A 114 -6.58 8.50 15.04
C GLY A 114 -6.17 9.72 14.22
N LEU A 115 -5.48 10.70 14.82
CA LEU A 115 -4.93 11.87 14.10
C LEU A 115 -3.79 11.51 13.14
N ILE A 116 -3.21 10.31 13.27
CA ILE A 116 -2.19 9.79 12.36
C ILE A 116 -2.81 8.74 11.42
N LEU A 117 -3.52 7.76 11.99
CA LEU A 117 -4.02 6.61 11.24
C LEU A 117 -5.13 6.97 10.24
N LEU A 118 -6.06 7.87 10.59
CA LEU A 118 -7.16 8.25 9.69
C LEU A 118 -6.68 9.14 8.53
N PRO A 119 -5.85 10.18 8.75
CA PRO A 119 -5.29 10.94 7.63
C PRO A 119 -4.37 10.10 6.73
N ALA A 120 -3.62 9.14 7.29
CA ALA A 120 -2.86 8.17 6.50
C ALA A 120 -3.78 7.37 5.56
N MET A 121 -4.88 6.82 6.10
CA MET A 121 -5.90 6.11 5.32
C MET A 121 -6.49 6.99 4.21
N LEU A 122 -7.02 8.16 4.56
CA LEU A 122 -7.67 9.06 3.60
C LEU A 122 -6.72 9.54 2.49
N SER A 123 -5.50 9.95 2.85
CA SER A 123 -4.53 10.46 1.86
C SER A 123 -4.05 9.37 0.90
N LEU A 124 -3.86 8.13 1.37
CA LEU A 124 -3.45 7.01 0.53
C LEU A 124 -4.58 6.50 -0.36
N GLU A 125 -5.81 6.42 0.13
CA GLU A 125 -6.98 6.04 -0.67
C GLU A 125 -7.29 7.07 -1.76
N LEU A 126 -7.30 8.36 -1.41
CA LEU A 126 -7.49 9.44 -2.39
C LEU A 126 -6.34 9.47 -3.41
N GLY A 127 -5.11 9.22 -2.96
CA GLY A 127 -3.95 9.05 -3.83
C GLY A 127 -4.16 7.89 -4.82
N LEU A 128 -4.55 6.72 -4.35
CA LEU A 128 -4.83 5.55 -5.18
C LEU A 128 -5.95 5.78 -6.19
N LEU A 129 -7.07 6.36 -5.75
CA LEU A 129 -8.21 6.69 -6.62
C LEU A 129 -7.79 7.62 -7.76
N ASN A 130 -6.97 8.64 -7.46
CA ASN A 130 -6.48 9.58 -8.46
C ASN A 130 -5.50 8.93 -9.46
N VAL A 131 -4.73 7.93 -9.04
CA VAL A 131 -3.80 7.20 -9.93
C VAL A 131 -4.51 6.22 -10.85
N VAL A 132 -5.61 5.62 -10.39
CA VAL A 132 -6.41 4.70 -11.21
C VAL A 132 -7.29 5.46 -12.21
N ALA A 133 -7.77 6.65 -11.85
CA ALA A 133 -8.64 7.46 -12.70
C ALA A 133 -7.88 8.25 -13.79
N ALA A 134 -6.58 8.50 -13.60
CA ALA A 134 -5.72 9.26 -14.51
C ALA A 134 -5.12 8.39 -15.63
#